data_AF-A0AA51LRD9-F1
#
_entry.id   AF-A0AA51LRD9-F1
#
_cell.length_a   1.000
_cell.length_b   1.000
_cell.length_c   1.000
_cell.angle_alpha   90.00
_cell.angle_beta   90.00
_cell.angle_gamma   90.00
#
_symmetry.space_group_name_H-M   'P 1'
#
loop_
_entity.id
_entity.type
_entity.pdbx_description
1 polymer ?
#
loop_
_entity_poly.entity_id
_entity_poly.type
_entity_poly.pdbx_seq_one_letter_code
_entity_poly.pdbx_strand_id
1 'polypeptide(L)'
;MTTRERTSVEVRVDPYPVAAPGPAVWLLGAHGGAGVSTLAQYWDFAEDARHRWPCGDDREAESPYVVVVCRETIQGLSSAHDLILEHRNRGLVCELLGLVTVANAPGQPPKEVRQLRSIVTGAVAAHWVIGWHRFLASAARSSLPTWRALDGVPIRTKGAVIAVPEDVIAAGVGIVTAIQSALPALWSGQ
;
A
#
# COMPACT_ATOMS: atom_id res chain seq x y z
N MET A 1 7.02 22.44 -21.65
CA MET A 1 6.97 21.40 -20.58
C MET A 1 6.28 22.05 -19.40
N THR A 2 5.01 21.76 -19.15
CA THR A 2 4.30 22.29 -17.98
C THR A 2 4.90 21.64 -16.72
N THR A 3 5.35 22.44 -15.77
CA THR A 3 5.84 21.96 -14.48
C THR A 3 4.70 21.24 -13.79
N ARG A 4 4.78 19.91 -13.68
CA ARG A 4 3.81 19.12 -12.93
C ARG A 4 3.90 19.51 -11.46
N GLU A 5 2.78 19.81 -10.83
CA GLU A 5 2.73 19.98 -9.38
C GLU A 5 3.17 18.68 -8.71
N ARG A 6 4.17 18.77 -7.82
CA ARG A 6 4.68 17.60 -7.10
C ARG A 6 3.64 17.16 -6.08
N THR A 7 3.42 15.85 -6.00
CA THR A 7 2.52 15.30 -4.99
C THR A 7 3.19 15.34 -3.62
N SER A 8 2.49 15.85 -2.61
CA SER A 8 2.92 15.85 -1.21
C SER A 8 1.69 15.65 -0.34
N VAL A 9 1.87 15.00 0.80
CA VAL A 9 0.80 14.79 1.79
C VAL A 9 1.23 15.20 3.18
N GLU A 10 0.25 15.58 4.00
CA GLU A 10 0.48 15.93 5.39
C GLU A 10 0.96 14.72 6.19
N VAL A 11 1.74 15.01 7.24
CA VAL A 11 2.13 14.02 8.25
C VAL A 11 1.18 14.20 9.43
N ARG A 12 0.67 13.10 9.97
CA ARG A 12 -0.14 13.17 11.18
C ARG A 12 0.73 13.59 12.38
N VAL A 13 0.14 14.39 13.25
CA VAL A 13 0.74 14.74 14.54
C VAL A 13 0.41 13.67 15.57
N ASP A 14 -0.85 13.25 15.63
CA ASP A 14 -1.32 12.21 16.54
C ASP A 14 -1.48 10.86 15.82
N PRO A 15 -1.35 9.74 16.55
CA PRO A 15 -1.65 8.41 16.02
C PRO A 15 -3.05 8.32 15.39
N TYR A 16 -3.25 7.38 14.47
CA TYR A 16 -4.61 7.09 14.01
C TYR A 16 -5.48 6.59 15.17
N PRO A 17 -6.72 7.10 15.32
CA PRO A 17 -7.65 6.60 16.33
C PRO A 17 -8.28 5.28 15.86
N VAL A 18 -7.55 4.18 16.02
CA VAL A 18 -8.01 2.81 15.69
C VAL A 18 -8.21 1.98 16.95
N ALA A 19 -9.17 1.07 16.91
CA ALA A 19 -9.37 0.12 18.00
C ALA A 19 -8.21 -0.87 18.03
N ALA A 20 -7.72 -1.19 19.23
CA ALA A 20 -6.67 -2.20 19.39
C ALA A 20 -7.24 -3.63 19.18
N PRO A 21 -6.52 -4.52 18.49
CA PRO A 21 -5.27 -4.26 17.78
C PRO A 21 -5.51 -3.48 16.47
N GLY A 22 -4.69 -2.44 16.24
CA GLY A 22 -4.71 -1.66 14.98
C GLY A 22 -4.10 -2.42 13.80
N PRO A 23 -4.04 -1.81 12.60
CA PRO A 23 -3.43 -2.43 11.43
C PRO A 23 -1.92 -2.62 11.64
N ALA A 24 -1.35 -3.66 11.05
CA ALA A 24 0.09 -3.87 11.03
C ALA A 24 0.80 -2.97 10.00
N VAL A 25 0.09 -2.41 9.02
CA VAL A 25 0.66 -1.47 8.03
C VAL A 25 -0.39 -0.51 7.47
N TRP A 26 0.03 0.71 7.19
CA TRP A 26 -0.80 1.73 6.54
C TRP A 26 -0.60 1.73 5.02
N LEU A 27 -1.70 1.79 4.29
CA LEU A 27 -1.70 1.92 2.83
C LEU A 27 -1.87 3.39 2.44
N LEU A 28 -0.80 4.02 1.93
CA LEU A 28 -0.82 5.40 1.48
C LEU A 28 -1.04 5.48 -0.03
N GLY A 29 -2.23 5.91 -0.45
CA GLY A 29 -2.52 6.11 -1.86
C GLY A 29 -1.77 7.32 -2.41
N ALA A 30 -1.06 7.14 -3.54
CA ALA A 30 -0.38 8.25 -4.22
C ALA A 30 -1.35 9.23 -4.91
N HIS A 31 -2.62 8.83 -5.07
CA HIS A 31 -3.68 9.62 -5.69
C HIS A 31 -5.05 9.01 -5.37
N GLY A 32 -6.12 9.76 -5.64
CA GLY A 32 -7.49 9.24 -5.62
C GLY A 32 -7.66 8.06 -6.59
N GLY A 33 -8.26 6.96 -6.13
CA GLY A 33 -8.45 5.76 -6.95
C GLY A 33 -7.21 4.88 -7.11
N ALA A 34 -6.18 5.04 -6.27
CA ALA A 34 -4.98 4.19 -6.28
C ALA A 34 -5.25 2.69 -6.04
N GLY A 35 -6.37 2.34 -5.40
CA GLY A 35 -6.73 0.95 -5.05
C GLY A 35 -6.69 0.65 -3.55
N VAL A 36 -6.25 1.62 -2.72
CA VAL A 36 -6.08 1.47 -1.26
C VAL A 36 -7.28 0.82 -0.57
N SER A 37 -8.48 1.37 -0.71
CA SER A 37 -9.66 0.84 -0.03
C SER A 37 -10.04 -0.58 -0.48
N THR A 38 -9.69 -0.97 -1.71
CA THR A 38 -9.91 -2.34 -2.19
C THR A 38 -8.88 -3.30 -1.59
N LEU A 39 -7.62 -2.87 -1.47
CA LEU A 39 -6.57 -3.69 -0.87
C LEU A 39 -6.72 -3.81 0.65
N ALA A 40 -7.12 -2.75 1.35
CA ALA A 40 -7.45 -2.81 2.78
C ALA A 40 -8.60 -3.79 3.07
N GLN A 41 -9.58 -3.91 2.15
CA GLN A 41 -10.62 -4.94 2.27
C GLN A 41 -10.06 -6.37 2.14
N TYR A 42 -9.04 -6.56 1.31
CA TYR A 42 -8.42 -7.86 1.10
C TYR A 42 -7.44 -8.26 2.20
N TRP A 43 -6.85 -7.33 2.94
CA TRP A 43 -5.80 -7.64 3.92
C TRP A 43 -6.24 -7.23 5.32
N ASP A 44 -6.49 -8.21 6.20
CA ASP A 44 -6.96 -7.94 7.57
C ASP A 44 -5.95 -7.18 8.45
N PHE A 45 -4.70 -7.14 8.01
CA PHE A 45 -3.59 -6.49 8.69
C PHE A 45 -3.27 -5.09 8.15
N ALA A 46 -4.00 -4.59 7.15
CA ALA A 46 -3.71 -3.31 6.51
C ALA A 46 -4.93 -2.37 6.52
N GLU A 47 -4.68 -1.05 6.60
CA GLU A 47 -5.75 -0.04 6.59
C GLU A 47 -5.36 1.21 5.80
N ASP A 48 -6.35 1.98 5.34
CA ASP A 48 -6.15 3.22 4.59
C ASP A 48 -5.52 4.33 5.45
N ALA A 49 -4.38 4.86 5.00
CA ALA A 49 -3.70 6.00 5.61
C ALA A 49 -4.45 7.34 5.41
N ARG A 50 -5.58 7.36 4.69
CA ARG A 50 -6.42 8.52 4.43
C ARG A 50 -5.63 9.70 3.84
N HIS A 51 -4.71 9.37 2.92
CA HIS A 51 -3.88 10.32 2.20
C HIS A 51 -3.01 11.22 3.12
N ARG A 52 -2.51 10.65 4.22
CA ARG A 52 -1.53 11.27 5.13
C ARG A 52 -0.48 10.25 5.56
N TRP A 53 0.73 10.71 5.85
CA TRP A 53 1.74 9.87 6.49
C TRP A 53 1.34 9.58 7.94
N PRO A 54 1.52 8.35 8.44
CA PRO A 54 1.44 8.05 9.88
C PRO A 54 2.44 8.90 10.68
N CYS A 55 2.16 9.14 11.96
CA CYS A 55 3.11 9.88 12.81
C CYS A 55 4.35 9.01 13.09
N GLY A 56 4.15 7.71 13.36
CA GLY A 56 5.18 6.68 13.50
C GLY A 56 6.00 6.74 14.78
N ASP A 57 5.73 7.70 15.67
CA ASP A 57 6.46 7.94 16.92
C ASP A 57 5.85 7.23 18.14
N ASP A 58 4.54 6.95 18.14
CA ASP A 58 3.86 6.14 19.16
C ASP A 58 3.53 4.73 18.63
N ARG A 59 4.52 3.83 18.72
CA ARG A 59 4.50 2.48 18.14
C ARG A 59 3.59 1.50 18.89
N GLU A 60 3.22 1.82 20.12
CA GLU A 60 2.25 1.04 20.90
C GLU A 60 0.82 1.39 20.49
N ALA A 61 0.58 2.65 20.09
CA ALA A 61 -0.72 3.13 19.64
C ALA A 61 -0.98 2.93 18.14
N GLU A 62 0.04 2.98 17.28
CA GLU A 62 -0.08 2.76 15.84
C GLU A 62 1.08 1.97 15.22
N SER A 63 0.81 1.32 14.09
CA SER A 63 1.89 0.75 13.29
C SER A 63 2.77 1.86 12.71
N PRO A 64 4.12 1.75 12.82
CA PRO A 64 5.04 2.68 12.17
C PRO A 64 5.18 2.42 10.67
N TYR A 65 4.63 1.32 10.15
CA TYR A 65 4.90 0.88 8.78
C TYR A 65 3.91 1.47 7.78
N VAL A 66 4.43 1.86 6.62
CA VAL A 66 3.63 2.38 5.50
C VAL A 66 4.07 1.78 4.17
N VAL A 67 3.11 1.55 3.29
CA VAL A 67 3.32 1.14 1.89
C VAL A 67 2.61 2.15 0.98
N VAL A 68 3.33 2.67 0.00
CA VAL A 68 2.72 3.55 -1.02
C VAL A 68 1.98 2.67 -2.04
N VAL A 69 0.77 3.08 -2.44
CA VAL A 69 -0.05 2.38 -3.44
C VAL A 69 -0.33 3.32 -4.60
N CYS A 70 -0.14 2.87 -5.84
CA CYS A 70 -0.52 3.66 -7.01
C CYS A 70 -1.06 2.80 -8.16
N ARG A 71 -1.83 3.42 -9.04
CA ARG A 71 -2.17 2.83 -10.35
C ARG A 71 -1.00 2.96 -11.33
N GLU A 72 -0.84 1.96 -12.20
CA GLU A 72 0.17 1.95 -13.26
C GLU A 72 -0.22 2.88 -14.42
N THR A 73 -0.18 4.18 -14.13
CA THR A 73 -0.30 5.28 -15.09
C THR A 73 0.89 6.21 -14.92
N ILE A 74 1.16 7.07 -15.91
CA ILE A 74 2.24 8.07 -15.79
C ILE A 74 2.02 8.96 -14.57
N GLN A 75 0.78 9.44 -14.36
CA GLN A 75 0.44 10.26 -13.21
C GLN A 75 0.59 9.49 -11.90
N GLY A 76 0.09 8.26 -11.82
CA GLY A 76 0.11 7.46 -10.59
C GLY A 76 1.54 7.13 -10.15
N LEU A 77 2.38 6.68 -11.08
CA LEU A 77 3.79 6.40 -10.81
C LEU A 77 4.58 7.68 -10.48
N SER A 78 4.31 8.80 -11.15
CA SER A 78 4.98 10.07 -10.83
C SER A 78 4.61 10.55 -9.42
N SER A 79 3.34 10.44 -9.04
CA SER A 79 2.89 10.79 -7.70
C SER A 79 3.45 9.85 -6.62
N ALA A 80 3.55 8.55 -6.90
CA ALA A 80 4.22 7.62 -5.99
C ALA A 80 5.69 7.99 -5.81
N HIS A 81 6.38 8.32 -6.91
CA HIS A 81 7.78 8.74 -6.85
C HIS A 81 7.97 9.99 -6.00
N ASP A 82 7.10 10.99 -6.16
CA ASP A 82 7.16 12.19 -5.33
C ASP A 82 7.00 11.88 -3.84
N LEU A 83 6.06 11.00 -3.46
CA LEU A 83 5.88 10.56 -2.07
C LEU A 83 7.07 9.75 -1.53
N ILE A 84 7.65 8.88 -2.34
CA ILE A 84 8.87 8.12 -1.97
C ILE A 84 10.04 9.08 -1.72
N LEU A 85 10.22 10.08 -2.57
CA LEU A 85 11.25 11.10 -2.38
C LEU A 85 10.93 12.02 -1.21
N GLU A 86 9.65 12.35 -0.99
CA GLU A 86 9.19 13.14 0.16
C GLU A 86 9.56 12.46 1.48
N HIS A 87 9.24 11.17 1.63
CA HIS A 87 9.59 10.36 2.79
C HIS A 87 11.10 10.43 3.10
N ARG A 88 11.92 10.17 2.08
CA ARG A 88 13.38 10.17 2.20
C ARG A 88 13.95 11.55 2.52
N ASN A 89 13.44 12.61 1.89
CA ASN A 89 14.00 13.96 2.02
C ASN A 89 13.53 14.68 3.29
N ARG A 90 12.33 14.37 3.79
CA ARG A 90 11.79 14.96 5.03
C ARG A 90 12.21 14.21 6.28
N GLY A 91 12.80 13.01 6.15
CA GLY A 91 13.22 12.19 7.29
C GLY A 91 12.03 11.77 8.16
N LEU A 92 10.94 11.32 7.53
CA LEU A 92 9.73 10.93 8.26
C LEU A 92 10.01 9.74 9.18
N VAL A 93 9.37 9.74 10.35
CA VAL A 93 9.60 8.72 11.41
C VAL A 93 8.96 7.37 11.04
N CYS A 94 7.81 7.38 10.36
CA CYS A 94 7.21 6.16 9.83
C CYS A 94 8.14 5.47 8.82
N GLU A 95 8.09 4.16 8.75
CA GLU A 95 8.96 3.34 7.90
C GLU A 95 8.27 2.96 6.60
N LEU A 96 8.79 3.46 5.48
CA LEU A 96 8.33 3.12 4.15
C LEU A 96 8.87 1.75 3.72
N LEU A 97 8.02 0.73 3.77
CA LEU A 97 8.39 -0.65 3.41
C LEU A 97 8.54 -0.85 1.89
N GLY A 98 7.76 -0.12 1.08
CA GLY A 98 7.82 -0.27 -0.37
C GLY A 98 6.65 0.32 -1.13
N LEU A 99 6.47 -0.18 -2.35
CA LEU A 99 5.46 0.25 -3.31
C LEU A 99 4.56 -0.91 -3.74
N VAL A 100 3.25 -0.70 -3.77
CA VAL A 100 2.29 -1.55 -4.48
C VAL A 100 1.85 -0.84 -5.76
N THR A 101 2.02 -1.48 -6.91
CA THR A 101 1.44 -1.02 -8.17
C THR A 101 0.21 -1.83 -8.54
N VAL A 102 -0.86 -1.14 -8.95
CA VAL A 102 -2.11 -1.75 -9.40
C VAL A 102 -2.26 -1.53 -10.90
N ALA A 103 -2.39 -2.60 -11.67
CA ALA A 103 -2.50 -2.56 -13.13
C ALA A 103 -3.66 -1.66 -13.56
N ASN A 104 -3.42 -0.80 -14.56
CA ASN A 104 -4.44 0.11 -15.03
C ASN A 104 -5.47 -0.55 -15.97
N ALA A 105 -5.03 -1.56 -16.71
CA ALA A 105 -5.79 -2.22 -17.77
C ALA A 105 -5.29 -3.68 -17.89
N PRO A 106 -6.05 -4.58 -18.54
CA PRO A 106 -5.55 -5.91 -18.87
C PRO A 106 -4.35 -5.84 -19.81
N GLY A 107 -3.46 -6.82 -19.67
CA GLY A 107 -2.30 -6.98 -20.54
C GLY A 107 -1.11 -6.09 -20.16
N GLN A 108 -0.19 -5.93 -21.10
CA GLN A 108 1.08 -5.23 -20.86
C GLN A 108 0.88 -3.71 -20.85
N PRO A 109 1.34 -2.98 -19.81
CA PRO A 109 1.30 -1.51 -19.80
C PRO A 109 2.11 -0.92 -20.97
N PRO A 110 1.78 0.29 -21.47
CA PRO A 110 2.58 1.01 -22.47
C PRO A 110 4.06 1.15 -22.07
N LYS A 111 4.95 1.29 -23.06
CA LYS A 111 6.41 1.32 -22.84
C LYS A 111 6.82 2.38 -21.82
N GLU A 112 6.22 3.56 -21.93
CA GLU A 112 6.48 4.73 -21.10
C GLU A 112 6.13 4.45 -19.63
N VAL A 113 5.01 3.76 -19.39
CA VAL A 113 4.58 3.34 -18.05
C VAL A 113 5.56 2.32 -17.48
N ARG A 114 6.02 1.35 -18.27
CA ARG A 114 7.00 0.35 -17.81
C ARG A 114 8.36 0.97 -17.49
N GLN A 115 8.82 1.91 -18.31
CA GLN A 115 10.07 2.63 -18.08
C GLN A 115 10.00 3.46 -16.80
N LEU A 116 8.92 4.23 -16.62
CA LEU A 116 8.73 4.99 -15.39
C LEU A 116 8.61 4.07 -14.18
N ARG A 117 7.87 2.96 -14.27
CA ARG A 117 7.78 1.97 -13.20
C ARG A 117 9.15 1.48 -12.79
N SER A 118 10.01 1.10 -13.75
CA SER A 118 11.38 0.66 -13.47
C SER A 118 12.21 1.70 -12.70
N ILE A 119 12.02 2.99 -12.99
CA ILE A 119 12.70 4.07 -12.27
C ILE A 119 12.18 4.14 -10.83
N VAL A 120 10.86 4.18 -10.65
CA VAL A 120 10.22 4.34 -9.33
C VAL A 120 10.50 3.14 -8.44
N THR A 121 10.47 1.92 -8.98
CA THR A 121 10.77 0.70 -8.22
C THR A 121 12.23 0.63 -7.78
N GLY A 122 13.15 1.30 -8.48
CA GLY A 122 14.55 1.43 -8.06
C GLY A 122 14.75 2.36 -6.85
N ALA A 123 13.74 3.13 -6.46
CA ALA A 123 13.80 4.07 -5.34
C ALA A 123 13.25 3.50 -4.01
N VAL A 124 12.73 2.27 -4.01
CA VAL A 124 12.14 1.59 -2.84
C VAL A 124 12.81 0.24 -2.57
N ALA A 125 12.72 -0.24 -1.33
CA ALA A 125 13.30 -1.53 -0.92
C ALA A 125 12.51 -2.74 -1.47
N ALA A 126 11.19 -2.61 -1.60
CA ALA A 126 10.32 -3.66 -2.10
C ALA A 126 9.24 -3.10 -3.05
N HIS A 127 8.85 -3.94 -4.01
CA HIS A 127 7.79 -3.65 -4.97
C HIS A 127 6.89 -4.87 -5.14
N TRP A 128 5.58 -4.66 -5.01
CA TRP A 128 4.56 -5.67 -5.21
C TRP A 128 3.58 -5.23 -6.32
N VAL A 129 3.07 -6.19 -7.08
CA VAL A 129 2.23 -5.93 -8.25
C VAL A 129 0.88 -6.59 -8.05
N ILE A 130 -0.18 -5.82 -8.27
CA ILE A 130 -1.56 -6.29 -8.36
C ILE A 130 -1.99 -6.17 -9.81
N GLY A 131 -2.34 -7.30 -10.42
CA GLY A 131 -2.84 -7.41 -11.78
C GLY A 131 -4.23 -6.82 -11.96
N TRP A 132 -4.69 -6.84 -13.21
CA TRP A 132 -6.03 -6.39 -13.54
C TRP A 132 -7.04 -7.51 -13.35
N HIS A 133 -8.02 -7.30 -12.46
CA HIS A 133 -9.06 -8.26 -12.13
C HIS A 133 -10.41 -7.77 -12.62
N ARG A 134 -10.92 -8.35 -13.72
CA ARG A 134 -12.18 -7.91 -14.38
C ARG A 134 -13.35 -7.80 -13.40
N PHE A 135 -13.46 -8.74 -12.48
CA PHE A 135 -14.60 -8.82 -11.56
C PHE A 135 -14.67 -7.63 -10.59
N LEU A 136 -13.55 -6.95 -10.32
CA LEU A 136 -13.53 -5.78 -9.44
C LEU A 136 -14.31 -4.60 -10.03
N ALA A 137 -14.54 -4.58 -11.34
CA ALA A 137 -15.36 -3.55 -11.98
C ALA A 137 -16.85 -3.66 -11.60
N SER A 138 -17.33 -4.84 -11.21
CA SER A 138 -18.74 -5.11 -10.89
C SER A 138 -18.97 -5.55 -9.44
N ALA A 139 -17.92 -5.95 -8.71
CA ALA A 139 -18.03 -6.38 -7.33
C ALA A 139 -18.22 -5.18 -6.40
N ALA A 140 -19.17 -5.28 -5.46
CA ALA A 140 -19.22 -4.36 -4.33
C ALA A 140 -18.00 -4.63 -3.44
N ARG A 141 -17.33 -3.58 -2.96
CA ARG A 141 -16.17 -3.75 -2.08
C ARG A 141 -16.51 -4.58 -0.84
N SER A 142 -17.68 -4.35 -0.25
CA SER A 142 -18.16 -5.10 0.91
C SER A 142 -18.44 -6.59 0.63
N SER A 143 -18.51 -7.01 -0.64
CA SER A 143 -18.66 -8.42 -1.01
C SER A 143 -17.33 -9.11 -1.34
N LEU A 144 -16.20 -8.39 -1.25
CA LEU A 144 -14.88 -8.99 -1.43
C LEU A 144 -14.50 -9.83 -0.20
N PRO A 145 -13.79 -10.95 -0.39
CA PRO A 145 -13.24 -11.72 0.72
C PRO A 145 -12.10 -10.94 1.39
N THR A 146 -11.80 -11.31 2.63
CA THR A 146 -10.63 -10.81 3.37
C THR A 146 -9.65 -11.95 3.58
N TRP A 147 -8.39 -11.74 3.21
CA TRP A 147 -7.28 -12.65 3.48
C TRP A 147 -6.67 -12.33 4.85
N ARG A 148 -6.44 -13.36 5.65
CA ARG A 148 -5.76 -13.23 6.94
C ARG A 148 -4.29 -13.55 6.84
N ALA A 149 -3.45 -12.68 7.37
CA ALA A 149 -2.02 -12.93 7.45
C ALA A 149 -1.66 -14.07 8.43
N LEU A 150 -2.45 -14.26 9.50
CA LEU A 150 -2.10 -15.15 10.62
C LEU A 150 -2.09 -16.63 10.24
N ASP A 151 -3.09 -17.09 9.49
CA ASP A 151 -3.28 -18.50 9.11
C ASP A 151 -3.25 -18.71 7.59
N GLY A 152 -3.13 -17.62 6.82
CA GLY A 152 -3.15 -17.65 5.36
C GLY A 152 -4.52 -18.03 4.77
N VAL A 153 -5.55 -18.17 5.60
CA VAL A 153 -6.88 -18.62 5.18
C VAL A 153 -7.73 -17.40 4.79
N PRO A 154 -8.30 -17.36 3.58
CA PRO A 154 -9.30 -16.35 3.24
C PRO A 154 -10.54 -16.49 4.14
N ILE A 155 -10.85 -15.46 4.94
CA ILE A 155 -12.19 -15.31 5.50
C ILE A 155 -13.12 -14.96 4.35
N ARG A 156 -14.00 -15.90 3.99
CA ARG A 156 -15.12 -15.60 3.11
C ARG A 156 -16.11 -14.71 3.84
N THR A 157 -16.22 -13.46 3.42
CA THR A 157 -17.33 -12.58 3.81
C THR A 157 -18.65 -13.28 3.46
N LYS A 158 -19.70 -13.11 4.28
CA LYS A 158 -21.01 -13.72 4.00
C LYS A 158 -21.50 -13.24 2.62
N GLY A 159 -21.60 -14.16 1.66
CA GLY A 159 -21.94 -13.85 0.26
C GLY A 159 -20.75 -13.56 -0.67
N ALA A 160 -19.50 -13.77 -0.23
CA ALA A 160 -18.33 -13.69 -1.09
C ALA A 160 -18.36 -14.81 -2.14
N VAL A 161 -18.61 -14.45 -3.38
CA VAL A 161 -18.65 -15.38 -4.53
C VAL A 161 -17.25 -15.57 -5.14
N ILE A 162 -16.30 -14.69 -4.81
CA ILE A 162 -15.01 -14.56 -5.49
C ILE A 162 -13.88 -14.88 -4.50
N ALA A 163 -12.91 -15.68 -4.92
CA ALA A 163 -11.69 -15.95 -4.14
C ALA A 163 -10.77 -14.73 -4.09
N VAL A 164 -9.86 -14.69 -3.11
CA VAL A 164 -8.79 -13.69 -3.10
C VAL A 164 -7.84 -14.00 -4.26
N PRO A 165 -7.54 -13.02 -5.14
CA PRO A 165 -6.60 -13.25 -6.24
C PRO A 165 -5.19 -13.66 -5.76
N GLU A 166 -4.52 -14.51 -6.54
CA GLU A 166 -3.18 -15.03 -6.18
C GLU A 166 -2.13 -13.92 -6.03
N ASP A 167 -2.17 -12.89 -6.87
CA ASP A 167 -1.27 -11.74 -6.79
C ASP A 167 -1.52 -10.87 -5.55
N VAL A 168 -2.78 -10.75 -5.11
CA VAL A 168 -3.17 -10.10 -3.85
C VAL A 168 -2.65 -10.90 -2.65
N ILE A 169 -2.70 -12.23 -2.69
CA ILE A 169 -2.11 -13.09 -1.65
C ILE A 169 -0.59 -12.93 -1.66
N ALA A 170 0.07 -13.04 -2.81
CA ALA A 170 1.52 -12.92 -2.94
C ALA A 170 2.04 -11.57 -2.46
N ALA A 171 1.36 -10.47 -2.81
CA ALA A 171 1.68 -9.14 -2.30
C ALA A 171 1.47 -9.06 -0.78
N GLY A 172 0.37 -9.61 -0.25
CA GLY A 172 0.12 -9.65 1.19
C GLY A 172 1.21 -10.38 1.96
N VAL A 173 1.59 -11.58 1.51
CA VAL A 173 2.71 -12.36 2.07
C VAL A 173 4.03 -11.57 2.01
N GLY A 174 4.30 -10.92 0.88
CA GLY A 174 5.50 -10.09 0.71
C GLY A 174 5.55 -8.90 1.67
N ILE A 175 4.42 -8.23 1.91
CA ILE A 175 4.33 -7.12 2.87
C ILE A 175 4.52 -7.62 4.31
N VAL A 176 3.87 -8.73 4.69
CA VAL A 176 4.07 -9.35 6.02
C VAL A 176 5.53 -9.74 6.23
N THR A 177 6.19 -10.27 5.19
CA THR A 177 7.62 -10.59 5.24
C THR A 177 8.49 -9.34 5.43
N ALA A 178 8.15 -8.24 4.76
CA ALA A 178 8.84 -6.96 4.92
C ALA A 178 8.67 -6.39 6.35
N ILE A 179 7.46 -6.45 6.90
CA ILE A 179 7.18 -6.09 8.30
C ILE A 179 8.05 -6.92 9.26
N GLN A 180 8.03 -8.25 9.10
CA GLN A 180 8.83 -9.16 9.94
C GLN A 180 10.33 -8.88 9.85
N SER A 181 10.82 -8.53 8.65
CA SER A 181 12.23 -8.18 8.43
C SER A 181 12.62 -6.85 9.07
N ALA A 182 11.67 -5.92 9.21
CA ALA A 182 11.88 -4.63 9.86
C ALA A 182 11.76 -4.68 11.39
N LEU A 183 11.10 -5.69 11.96
CA LEU A 183 10.93 -5.84 13.42
C LEU A 183 12.24 -5.71 14.23
N PRO A 184 13.38 -6.33 13.85
CA PRO A 184 14.61 -6.21 14.65
C PRO A 184 15.08 -4.76 14.79
N ALA A 185 14.94 -3.94 13.74
CA ALA A 185 15.34 -2.54 13.77
C ALA A 185 14.45 -1.70 14.71
N LEU A 186 13.18 -2.08 14.89
CA LEU A 186 12.28 -1.39 15.82
C LEU A 186 12.72 -1.48 17.28
N TRP A 187 13.26 -2.63 17.70
CA TRP A 187 13.65 -2.91 19.09
C TRP A 187 15.14 -2.68 19.37
N SER A 188 15.94 -2.39 18.34
CA SER A 188 17.39 -2.13 18.48
C SER A 188 17.74 -0.74 19.00
N GLY A 189 16.75 0.17 19.08
CA GLY A 189 16.92 1.55 19.54
C GLY A 189 16.50 1.79 20.99
N GLN A 190 16.32 0.73 21.77
CA GLN A 190 15.92 0.76 23.18
C GLN A 190 17.12 0.63 24.12
#